data_AF-A0A7S2RAP7-F1
#
_entry.id   AF-A0A7S2RAP7-F1
#
_cell.length_a   1.000
_cell.length_b   1.000
_cell.length_c   1.000
_cell.angle_alpha   90.00
_cell.angle_beta   90.00
_cell.angle_gamma   90.00
#
_symmetry.space_group_name_H-M   'P 1'
#
loop_
_entity.id
_entity.type
_entity.pdbx_description
1 polymer ?
#
loop_
_entity_poly.entity_id
_entity_poly.type
_entity_poly.pdbx_seq_one_letter_code
_entity_poly.pdbx_strand_id
1 'polypeptide(L)'
;CSNRKSNWFDVCASALDAILRKMNESPRKRNLSRIHFHNFAFHIMVQMEGTGGNLLNWAEWEDARSALAAGSVEASERACNSTSLGNDQISLHLNPVLKISKEKTLHINANKPIVEWVHHGENGNTHFYVAPVLACNKVVQTVGLGDSISSSGLAYQI
;
A
#
# COMPACT_ATOMS: atom_id res chain seq x y z
N CYS A 1 16.85 -17.67 1.18
CA CYS A 1 16.80 -17.03 -0.16
C CYS A 1 17.47 -15.64 -0.14
N SER A 2 18.80 -15.57 -0.01
CA SER A 2 19.54 -14.30 0.13
C SER A 2 20.38 -13.92 -1.10
N ASN A 3 20.00 -14.34 -2.32
CA ASN A 3 20.85 -14.17 -3.50
C ASN A 3 20.12 -13.82 -4.80
N ARG A 4 19.20 -12.86 -4.74
CA ARG A 4 18.89 -11.98 -5.87
C ARG A 4 18.74 -10.57 -5.32
N LYS A 5 19.34 -9.57 -5.97
CA LYS A 5 19.01 -8.14 -5.78
C LYS A 5 17.59 -7.89 -6.32
N SER A 6 16.60 -8.63 -5.81
CA SER A 6 15.20 -8.48 -6.16
C SER A 6 14.69 -7.19 -5.53
N ASN A 7 14.12 -6.32 -6.35
CA ASN A 7 13.35 -5.19 -5.86
C ASN A 7 12.15 -5.76 -5.08
N TRP A 8 12.24 -5.84 -3.75
CA TRP A 8 11.22 -6.45 -2.89
C TRP A 8 9.83 -5.87 -3.13
N PHE A 9 9.77 -4.59 -3.50
CA PHE A 9 8.55 -3.91 -3.89
C PHE A 9 7.82 -4.60 -5.06
N ASP A 10 8.54 -4.92 -6.14
CA ASP A 10 7.95 -5.53 -7.35
C ASP A 10 7.38 -6.92 -7.05
N VAL A 11 8.12 -7.71 -6.27
CA VAL A 11 7.67 -9.04 -5.81
C VAL A 11 6.39 -8.91 -4.97
N CYS A 12 6.32 -7.94 -4.06
CA CYS A 12 5.14 -7.72 -3.23
C CYS A 12 3.95 -7.27 -4.08
N ALA A 13 4.13 -6.27 -4.95
CA ALA A 13 3.06 -5.76 -5.81
C ALA A 13 2.48 -6.86 -6.71
N SER A 14 3.35 -7.66 -7.34
CA SER A 14 2.94 -8.80 -8.17
C SER A 14 2.21 -9.88 -7.38
N ALA A 15 2.68 -10.19 -6.16
CA ALA A 15 2.01 -11.17 -5.30
C ALA A 15 0.61 -10.70 -4.86
N LEU A 16 0.47 -9.41 -4.52
CA LEU A 16 -0.81 -8.83 -4.12
C LEU A 16 -1.83 -8.86 -5.28
N ASP A 17 -1.40 -8.52 -6.50
CA ASP A 17 -2.23 -8.65 -7.70
C ASP A 17 -2.70 -10.10 -7.91
N ALA A 18 -1.78 -11.06 -7.82
CA ALA A 18 -2.07 -12.46 -8.01
C ALA A 18 -3.06 -13.00 -6.96
N ILE A 19 -2.90 -12.62 -5.69
CA ILE A 19 -3.84 -12.99 -4.61
C ILE A 19 -5.22 -12.41 -4.91
N LEU A 20 -5.29 -11.11 -5.23
CA LEU A 20 -6.55 -10.43 -5.50
C LEU A 20 -7.30 -11.08 -6.66
N ARG A 21 -6.61 -11.33 -7.78
CA ARG A 21 -7.21 -11.99 -8.94
C ARG A 21 -7.64 -13.42 -8.63
N LYS A 22 -6.77 -14.21 -7.99
CA LYS A 22 -7.06 -15.61 -7.68
C LYS A 22 -8.27 -15.78 -6.76
N MET A 23 -8.44 -14.85 -5.82
CA MET A 23 -9.58 -14.87 -4.90
C MET A 23 -10.90 -14.54 -5.58
N ASN A 24 -10.87 -13.80 -6.69
CA ASN A 24 -12.07 -13.38 -7.43
C ASN A 24 -12.37 -14.24 -8.68
N GLU A 25 -11.57 -15.27 -8.99
CA GLU A 25 -11.87 -16.22 -10.09
C GLU A 25 -13.09 -17.12 -9.83
N SER A 26 -13.51 -17.27 -8.57
CA SER A 26 -14.57 -18.22 -8.19
C SER A 26 -15.85 -17.50 -7.75
N PRO A 27 -16.98 -17.60 -8.48
CA PRO A 27 -18.22 -16.88 -8.16
C PRO A 27 -18.93 -17.33 -6.87
N ARG A 28 -18.42 -18.38 -6.19
CA ARG A 28 -18.92 -18.89 -4.90
C ARG A 28 -18.09 -18.46 -3.69
N LYS A 29 -17.02 -17.69 -3.88
CA LYS A 29 -16.16 -17.20 -2.78
C LYS A 29 -16.51 -15.76 -2.43
N ARG A 30 -16.24 -15.35 -1.18
CA ARG A 30 -16.32 -13.93 -0.79
C ARG A 30 -15.34 -13.14 -1.66
N ASN A 31 -15.82 -12.08 -2.30
CA ASN A 31 -15.02 -11.24 -3.16
C ASN A 31 -14.02 -10.43 -2.32
N LEU A 32 -12.73 -10.52 -2.66
CA LEU A 32 -11.68 -9.71 -2.05
C LEU A 32 -11.44 -8.50 -2.94
N SER A 33 -11.90 -7.33 -2.55
CA SER A 33 -11.82 -6.12 -3.38
C SER A 33 -10.66 -5.19 -3.02
N ARG A 34 -10.04 -5.37 -1.85
CA ARG A 34 -8.98 -4.50 -1.33
C ARG A 34 -8.00 -5.26 -0.45
N ILE A 35 -6.71 -4.94 -0.57
CA ILE A 35 -5.66 -5.34 0.36
C ILE A 35 -4.83 -4.11 0.72
N HIS A 36 -4.67 -3.86 2.02
CA HIS A 36 -3.71 -2.87 2.54
C HIS A 36 -2.53 -3.64 3.13
N PHE A 37 -1.43 -3.69 2.39
CA PHE A 37 -0.18 -4.30 2.81
C PHE A 37 0.73 -3.25 3.41
N HIS A 38 1.30 -3.54 4.57
CA HIS A 38 2.22 -2.64 5.26
C HIS A 38 3.50 -3.37 5.67
N ASN A 39 4.64 -2.73 5.47
CA ASN A 39 5.92 -3.14 6.01
C ASN A 39 6.71 -1.91 6.51
N PHE A 40 7.91 -2.17 7.03
CA PHE A 40 8.78 -1.14 7.60
C PHE A 40 9.15 0.01 6.66
N ALA A 41 9.30 -0.24 5.35
CA ALA A 41 9.80 0.76 4.40
C ALA A 41 8.69 1.40 3.56
N PHE A 42 7.58 0.70 3.34
CA PHE A 42 6.50 1.16 2.47
C PHE A 42 5.19 0.42 2.73
N HIS A 43 4.10 1.07 2.38
CA HIS A 43 2.78 0.47 2.30
C HIS A 43 2.35 0.36 0.84
N ILE A 44 1.62 -0.71 0.51
CA ILE A 44 0.93 -0.89 -0.77
C ILE A 44 -0.54 -1.05 -0.48
N MET A 45 -1.38 -0.23 -1.11
CA MET A 45 -2.79 -0.47 -1.21
C MET A 45 -3.12 -0.93 -2.62
N VAL A 46 -3.84 -2.05 -2.71
CA VAL A 46 -4.37 -2.55 -3.97
C VAL A 46 -5.88 -2.70 -3.85
N GLN A 47 -6.61 -2.21 -4.84
CA GLN A 47 -8.06 -2.33 -4.89
C GLN A 47 -8.54 -2.63 -6.32
N MET A 48 -9.56 -3.46 -6.44
CA MET A 48 -10.26 -3.66 -7.72
C MET A 48 -11.09 -2.41 -8.04
N GLU A 49 -11.12 -2.02 -9.31
CA GLU A 49 -11.99 -0.93 -9.77
C GLU A 49 -13.45 -1.29 -9.52
N GLY A 50 -14.12 -0.55 -8.65
CA GLY A 50 -15.55 -0.73 -8.38
C GLY A 50 -16.39 -0.37 -9.60
N THR A 51 -17.49 -1.10 -9.82
CA THR A 51 -18.37 -0.93 -10.99
C THR A 51 -19.73 -0.29 -10.65
N GLY A 52 -19.92 0.22 -9.42
CA GLY A 52 -21.06 1.09 -9.08
C GLY A 52 -22.48 0.49 -9.22
N GLY A 53 -22.71 -0.78 -8.87
CA GLY A 53 -24.01 -1.51 -8.95
C GLY A 53 -24.41 -1.99 -10.37
N ASN A 54 -24.62 -3.30 -10.68
CA ASN A 54 -25.55 -4.27 -10.11
C ASN A 54 -25.04 -5.73 -10.13
N LEU A 55 -25.51 -6.52 -9.15
CA LEU A 55 -25.46 -8.00 -8.99
C LEU A 55 -24.10 -8.73 -8.99
N LEU A 56 -23.01 -8.13 -9.47
CA LEU A 56 -21.63 -8.65 -9.35
C LEU A 56 -20.60 -7.57 -8.91
N ASN A 57 -21.06 -6.43 -8.39
CA ASN A 57 -20.27 -5.21 -8.31
C ASN A 57 -19.53 -5.07 -6.96
N TRP A 58 -18.24 -4.77 -7.00
CA TRP A 58 -17.44 -4.47 -5.81
C TRP A 58 -17.83 -3.09 -5.25
N ALA A 59 -17.81 -2.94 -3.92
CA ALA A 59 -17.91 -1.63 -3.28
C ALA A 59 -16.78 -0.74 -3.80
N GLU A 60 -17.12 0.48 -4.22
CA GLU A 60 -16.14 1.47 -4.59
C GLU A 60 -15.40 1.90 -3.32
N TRP A 61 -14.09 1.69 -3.32
CA TRP A 61 -13.24 2.20 -2.25
C TRP A 61 -12.89 3.63 -2.60
N GLU A 62 -13.15 4.54 -1.67
CA GLU A 62 -12.94 5.98 -1.87
C GLU A 62 -11.45 6.34 -1.78
N ASP A 63 -11.09 7.39 -1.03
CA ASP A 63 -9.79 8.06 -1.07
C ASP A 63 -8.59 7.21 -0.60
N ALA A 64 -8.15 6.29 -1.46
CA ALA A 64 -7.00 5.42 -1.22
C ALA A 64 -5.71 6.20 -0.97
N ARG A 65 -5.61 7.45 -1.46
CA ARG A 65 -4.44 8.30 -1.24
C ARG A 65 -4.41 8.77 0.21
N SER A 66 -5.50 9.35 0.69
CA SER A 66 -5.60 9.78 2.10
C SER A 66 -5.45 8.59 3.05
N ALA A 67 -6.09 7.47 2.74
CA ALA A 67 -5.96 6.23 3.48
C ALA A 67 -4.51 5.76 3.64
N LEU A 68 -3.76 5.72 2.54
CA LEU A 68 -2.38 5.22 2.54
C LEU A 68 -1.42 6.22 3.20
N ALA A 69 -1.63 7.53 3.01
CA ALA A 69 -0.89 8.58 3.71
C ALA A 69 -1.11 8.48 5.23
N ALA A 70 -2.37 8.41 5.67
CA ALA A 70 -2.72 8.35 7.09
C ALA A 70 -2.09 7.12 7.76
N GLY A 71 -2.16 5.95 7.10
CA GLY A 71 -1.51 4.74 7.59
C GLY A 71 0.03 4.87 7.68
N SER A 72 0.68 5.53 6.70
CA SER A 72 2.13 5.73 6.72
C SER A 72 2.60 6.72 7.80
N VAL A 73 1.85 7.81 7.99
CA VAL A 73 2.10 8.78 9.07
C VAL A 73 1.91 8.11 10.43
N GLU A 74 0.81 7.39 10.63
CA GLU A 74 0.53 6.63 11.86
C GLU A 74 1.66 5.64 12.17
N ALA A 75 2.19 4.95 11.15
CA ALA A 75 3.33 4.05 11.32
C ALA A 75 4.55 4.76 11.93
N SER A 76 4.81 5.99 11.50
CA SER A 76 5.95 6.81 11.89
C SER A 76 5.76 7.40 13.29
N GLU A 77 4.60 8.05 13.50
CA GLU A 77 4.28 8.73 14.75
C GLU A 77 4.16 7.75 15.92
N ARG A 78 3.50 6.61 15.69
CA ARG A 78 3.30 5.59 16.73
C ARG A 78 4.60 4.87 17.08
N ALA A 79 5.46 4.63 16.10
CA ALA A 79 6.78 4.03 16.31
C ALA A 79 7.70 4.96 17.11
N CYS A 80 7.68 6.26 16.83
CA CYS A 80 8.45 7.27 17.54
C CYS A 80 7.79 7.79 18.82
N ASN A 81 6.51 7.48 19.04
CA ASN A 81 5.68 8.06 20.10
C ASN A 81 5.70 9.60 20.08
N SER A 82 5.58 10.20 18.88
CA SER A 82 5.59 11.65 18.65
C SER A 82 4.83 12.00 17.37
N THR A 83 4.02 13.06 17.42
CA THR A 83 3.32 13.63 16.25
C THR A 83 4.11 14.77 15.58
N SER A 84 5.32 15.05 16.06
CA SER A 84 6.22 16.04 15.48
C SER A 84 7.59 15.39 15.32
N LEU A 85 7.93 15.06 14.07
CA LEU A 85 9.13 14.31 13.73
C LEU A 85 10.08 15.19 12.92
N GLY A 86 11.28 15.37 13.44
CA GLY A 86 12.40 16.00 12.72
C GLY A 86 13.12 15.02 11.80
N ASN A 87 13.88 15.56 10.84
CA ASN A 87 14.65 14.77 9.87
C ASN A 87 15.71 13.85 10.51
N ASP A 88 16.16 14.14 11.73
CA ASP A 88 17.12 13.31 12.48
C ASP A 88 16.45 12.12 13.19
N GLN A 89 15.13 12.17 13.38
CA GLN A 89 14.36 11.14 14.08
C GLN A 89 13.83 10.05 13.15
N ILE A 90 13.77 10.32 11.84
CA ILE A 90 13.21 9.42 10.84
C ILE A 90 14.15 9.19 9.67
N SER A 91 13.91 8.12 8.92
CA SER A 91 14.66 7.83 7.70
C SER A 91 13.82 7.15 6.63
N LEU A 92 14.11 7.46 5.37
CA LEU A 92 13.47 6.85 4.21
C LEU A 92 14.28 5.63 3.76
N HIS A 93 13.67 4.44 3.80
CA HIS A 93 14.32 3.19 3.40
C HIS A 93 13.85 2.64 2.05
N LEU A 94 12.79 3.20 1.48
CA LEU A 94 12.33 2.83 0.14
C LEU A 94 13.20 3.51 -0.92
N ASN A 95 13.60 2.76 -1.95
CA ASN A 95 14.21 3.34 -3.14
C ASN A 95 13.19 4.25 -3.85
N PRO A 96 13.49 5.55 -4.07
CA PRO A 96 12.55 6.45 -4.73
C PRO A 96 12.20 6.04 -6.17
N VAL A 97 12.98 5.15 -6.78
CA VAL A 97 12.74 4.64 -8.14
C VAL A 97 12.12 3.24 -8.05
N LEU A 98 10.83 3.16 -8.38
CA LEU A 98 10.06 1.92 -8.36
C LEU A 98 9.92 1.34 -9.77
N LYS A 99 10.50 0.17 -10.00
CA LYS A 99 10.30 -0.59 -11.24
C LYS A 99 9.03 -1.42 -11.11
N ILE A 100 8.05 -1.17 -11.97
CA ILE A 100 6.73 -1.83 -11.99
C ILE A 100 6.67 -2.90 -13.09
N SER A 101 7.31 -2.64 -14.23
CA SER A 101 7.53 -3.61 -15.30
C SER A 101 8.89 -3.38 -15.94
N LYS A 102 9.21 -4.13 -16.99
CA LYS A 102 10.43 -3.89 -17.79
C LYS A 102 10.43 -2.50 -18.42
N GLU A 103 9.25 -1.97 -18.76
CA GLU A 103 9.06 -0.72 -19.51
C GLU A 103 8.58 0.43 -18.62
N LYS A 104 8.03 0.14 -17.42
CA LYS A 104 7.42 1.15 -16.55
C LYS A 104 8.17 1.32 -15.24
N THR A 105 8.63 2.56 -15.01
CA THR A 105 9.28 3.00 -13.77
C THR A 105 8.52 4.20 -13.21
N LEU A 106 8.33 4.24 -11.90
CA LEU A 106 7.70 5.34 -11.16
C LEU A 106 8.73 5.99 -10.23
N HIS A 107 8.55 7.27 -9.93
CA HIS A 107 9.42 8.05 -9.07
C HIS A 107 8.62 8.63 -7.90
N ILE A 108 9.09 8.39 -6.68
CA ILE A 108 8.58 9.02 -5.47
C ILE A 108 9.26 10.37 -5.29
N ASN A 109 8.46 11.41 -5.07
CA ASN A 109 8.92 12.77 -4.77
C ASN A 109 8.37 13.18 -3.40
N ALA A 110 9.17 13.87 -2.59
CA ALA A 110 8.74 14.42 -1.31
C ALA A 110 7.45 15.29 -1.41
N ASN A 111 7.26 16.02 -2.51
CA ASN A 111 6.06 16.85 -2.71
C ASN A 111 4.82 16.06 -3.15
N LYS A 112 5.01 14.84 -3.67
CA LYS A 112 3.93 13.93 -4.08
C LYS A 112 4.38 12.49 -3.77
N PRO A 113 4.35 12.11 -2.48
CA PRO A 113 5.00 10.88 -2.02
C PRO A 113 4.20 9.62 -2.37
N ILE A 114 2.91 9.76 -2.67
CA ILE A 114 2.07 8.66 -3.12
C ILE A 114 2.19 8.51 -4.63
N VAL A 115 2.57 7.32 -5.06
CA VAL A 115 2.59 6.93 -6.48
C VAL A 115 1.52 5.89 -6.73
N GLU A 116 0.96 5.92 -7.94
CA GLU A 116 -0.16 5.07 -8.31
C GLU A 116 -0.04 4.57 -9.75
N TRP A 117 -0.64 3.42 -10.02
CA TRP A 117 -0.82 2.91 -11.37
C TRP A 117 -2.02 1.97 -11.43
N VAL A 118 -2.46 1.69 -12.65
CA VAL A 118 -3.49 0.70 -12.94
C VAL A 118 -2.85 -0.49 -13.64
N HIS A 119 -3.21 -1.69 -13.20
CA HIS A 119 -2.96 -2.93 -13.92
C HIS A 119 -4.27 -3.37 -14.58
N HIS A 120 -4.29 -3.37 -15.91
CA HIS A 120 -5.42 -3.85 -16.70
C HIS A 120 -5.33 -5.37 -16.83
N GLY A 121 -6.38 -6.09 -16.45
CA GLY A 121 -6.47 -7.53 -16.65
C GLY A 121 -7.83 -7.97 -17.13
N GLU A 122 -7.94 -9.26 -17.49
CA GLU A 122 -9.14 -9.83 -18.13
C GLU A 122 -10.41 -9.70 -17.28
N ASN A 123 -10.28 -9.80 -15.95
CA ASN A 123 -11.38 -9.72 -14.99
C ASN A 123 -11.50 -8.33 -14.33
N GLY A 124 -11.09 -7.27 -15.04
CA GLY A 124 -11.17 -5.89 -14.58
C GLY A 124 -9.83 -5.27 -14.19
N ASN A 125 -9.89 -3.97 -13.94
CA ASN A 125 -8.74 -3.16 -13.59
C ASN A 125 -8.43 -3.26 -12.09
N THR A 126 -7.15 -3.15 -11.78
CA THR A 126 -6.64 -3.15 -10.40
C THR A 126 -5.81 -1.90 -10.18
N HIS A 127 -6.21 -1.08 -9.22
CA HIS A 127 -5.55 0.15 -8.83
C HIS A 127 -4.55 -0.13 -7.72
N PHE A 128 -3.34 0.39 -7.90
CA PHE A 128 -2.27 0.31 -6.93
C PHE A 128 -1.88 1.69 -6.46
N TYR A 129 -1.61 1.79 -5.17
CA TYR A 129 -1.11 2.97 -4.49
C TYR A 129 0.05 2.56 -3.59
N VAL A 130 1.10 3.38 -3.56
CA VAL A 130 2.28 3.13 -2.74
C VAL A 130 2.64 4.38 -1.99
N ALA A 131 2.84 4.25 -0.68
CA ALA A 131 3.39 5.31 0.15
C ALA A 131 4.69 4.82 0.80
N PRO A 132 5.77 5.61 0.77
CA PRO A 132 6.93 5.34 1.60
C PRO A 132 6.56 5.49 3.08
N VAL A 133 7.23 4.74 3.95
CA VAL A 133 7.21 4.94 5.40
C VAL A 133 8.49 5.65 5.81
N LEU A 134 8.35 6.67 6.66
CA LEU A 134 9.49 7.35 7.28
C LEU A 134 9.78 6.65 8.61
N ALA A 135 10.69 5.68 8.56
CA ALA A 135 10.94 4.81 9.68
C ALA A 135 11.55 5.56 10.87
N CYS A 136 11.03 5.31 12.07
CA CYS A 136 11.59 5.86 13.28
C CYS A 136 13.00 5.32 13.56
N ASN A 137 13.98 6.21 13.69
CA ASN A 137 15.37 5.84 13.98
C ASN A 137 15.55 5.32 15.42
N LYS A 138 14.73 5.80 16.36
CA LYS A 138 14.73 5.38 17.78
C LYS A 138 13.32 4.93 18.17
N VAL A 139 13.04 3.67 17.88
CA VAL A 139 11.73 3.05 18.11
C VAL A 139 11.40 3.01 19.61
N VAL A 140 10.22 3.54 19.96
CA VAL A 140 9.65 3.52 21.32
C VAL A 140 8.64 2.39 21.47
N GLN A 141 7.75 2.20 20.49
CA GLN A 141 6.72 1.15 20.54
C GLN A 141 6.32 0.65 19.15
N THR A 142 6.29 -0.67 18.95
CA THR A 142 5.79 -1.31 17.71
C THR A 142 4.66 -2.32 17.95
N VAL A 143 4.39 -2.69 19.20
CA VAL A 143 3.25 -3.56 19.53
C VAL A 143 1.95 -2.82 19.20
N GLY A 144 1.10 -3.45 18.40
CA GLY A 144 -0.15 -2.88 17.89
C GLY A 144 0.02 -1.91 16.72
N LEU A 145 1.23 -1.72 16.19
CA LEU A 145 1.48 -0.78 15.10
C LEU A 145 0.73 -1.16 13.82
N GLY A 146 0.74 -2.44 13.44
CA GLY A 146 0.01 -2.93 12.27
C GLY A 146 -1.51 -2.74 12.36
N ASP A 147 -2.06 -2.92 13.57
CA ASP A 147 -3.48 -2.68 13.84
C ASP A 147 -3.82 -1.19 13.68
N SER A 148 -2.99 -0.30 14.25
CA SER A 148 -3.16 1.15 14.15
C SER A 148 -3.07 1.65 12.70
N ILE A 149 -2.07 1.16 11.95
CA ILE A 149 -1.90 1.45 10.51
C ILE A 149 -3.15 1.03 9.74
N SER A 150 -3.65 -0.18 10.00
CA SER A 150 -4.80 -0.73 9.29
C SER A 150 -6.10 0.00 9.64
N SER A 151 -6.30 0.35 10.91
CA SER A 151 -7.48 1.11 11.36
C SER A 151 -7.45 2.54 10.84
N SER A 152 -6.30 3.22 10.90
CA SER A 152 -6.12 4.57 10.34
C SER A 152 -6.39 4.57 8.85
N GLY A 153 -5.76 3.66 8.10
CA GLY A 153 -5.99 3.54 6.66
C GLY A 153 -7.44 3.22 6.31
N LEU A 154 -8.17 2.44 7.11
CA LEU A 154 -9.60 2.20 6.86
C LEU A 154 -10.44 3.43 7.15
N ALA A 155 -10.19 4.13 8.26
CA ALA A 155 -10.96 5.30 8.70
C ALA A 155 -10.92 6.47 7.70
N TYR A 156 -9.83 6.60 6.94
CA TYR A 156 -9.69 7.64 5.91
C TYR A 156 -10.18 7.20 4.51
N GLN A 157 -10.66 5.96 4.36
CA GLN A 157 -11.06 5.40 3.06
C GLN A 157 -12.56 5.18 2.90
N ILE A 158 -13.32 5.31 3.98
CA ILE A 158 -14.77 5.07 4.05
C ILE A 158 -15.51 6.31 4.52
#